data_AF-A0A2T4BI13-F1
#
_entry.id   AF-A0A2T4BI13-F1
#
_cell.length_a   1.000
_cell.length_b   1.000
_cell.length_c   1.000
_cell.angle_alpha   90.00
_cell.angle_beta   90.00
_cell.angle_gamma   90.00
#
_symmetry.space_group_name_H-M   'P 1'
#
loop_
_entity.id
_entity.type
_entity.pdbx_description
1 polymer ?
#
loop_
_entity_poly.entity_id
_entity_poly.type
_entity_poly.pdbx_seq_one_letter_code
_entity_poly.pdbx_strand_id
1 'polypeptide(L)'
;MATQYELEHNVKFAEPRRSGRRVDMASFFALLNQLDEPSSSAQTPHNNPHATPTPVDTAALFRLLQSQLQTLHTTAPTADNAAFLERLIASLEDDIHDPPTRLQGASQEFVDMLDRVPRKRLGADDDCAICKVPYLEDEYCLVVELPCQGRHRFDLECVGPWLRSKGTCPMCREEVGRKKEVPIVEDSEEEDGDMMYA
;
A
#
# COMPACT_ATOMS: atom_id res chain seq x y z
N MET A 1 -34.79 -1.48 -0.56
CA MET A 1 -35.82 -0.46 -0.26
C MET A 1 -35.19 0.88 -0.55
N ALA A 2 -35.79 1.71 -1.41
CA ALA A 2 -35.21 3.00 -1.74
C ALA A 2 -35.28 3.93 -0.52
N THR A 3 -34.17 4.59 -0.19
CA THR A 3 -34.09 5.57 0.88
C THR A 3 -34.80 6.87 0.45
N GLN A 4 -35.24 7.67 1.42
CA GLN A 4 -35.90 8.95 1.15
C GLN A 4 -35.01 9.88 0.29
N TYR A 5 -33.70 9.84 0.49
CA TYR A 5 -32.74 10.62 -0.29
C TYR A 5 -32.70 10.22 -1.77
N GLU A 6 -32.80 8.92 -2.08
CA GLU A 6 -32.82 8.43 -3.48
C GLU A 6 -34.04 8.94 -4.25
N LEU A 7 -35.18 9.07 -3.55
CA LEU A 7 -36.42 9.60 -4.11
C LEU A 7 -36.36 11.12 -4.31
N GLU A 8 -35.80 11.85 -3.34
CA GLU A 8 -35.69 13.31 -3.40
C GLU A 8 -34.67 13.80 -4.44
N HIS A 9 -33.57 13.06 -4.63
CA HIS A 9 -32.48 13.45 -5.53
C HIS A 9 -32.44 12.68 -6.85
N ASN A 10 -33.40 11.78 -7.10
CA ASN A 10 -33.48 10.93 -8.30
C ASN A 10 -32.15 10.21 -8.62
N VAL A 11 -31.45 9.78 -7.57
CA VAL A 11 -30.23 8.98 -7.64
C VAL A 11 -30.54 7.59 -7.10
N LYS A 12 -30.07 6.55 -7.79
CA LYS A 12 -30.14 5.17 -7.29
C LYS A 12 -28.77 4.84 -6.70
N PHE A 13 -28.68 4.68 -5.39
CA PHE A 13 -27.48 4.10 -4.80
C PHE A 13 -27.48 2.60 -5.12
N ALA A 14 -26.34 2.10 -5.60
CA ALA A 14 -26.15 0.68 -5.75
C ALA A 14 -26.26 0.00 -4.37
N GLU A 15 -26.81 -1.21 -4.33
CA GLU A 15 -26.86 -2.00 -3.09
C GLU A 15 -25.45 -2.06 -2.47
N PRO A 16 -25.34 -2.03 -1.12
CA PRO A 16 -24.04 -2.19 -0.46
C PRO A 16 -23.41 -3.47 -0.99
N ARG A 17 -22.22 -3.33 -1.58
CA ARG A 17 -21.45 -4.45 -2.12
C ARG A 17 -21.39 -5.51 -1.03
N ARG A 18 -21.69 -6.77 -1.37
CA ARG A 18 -21.68 -7.88 -0.42
C ARG A 18 -20.36 -7.83 0.35
N SER A 19 -20.43 -7.64 1.67
CA SER A 19 -19.26 -7.56 2.52
C SER A 19 -18.63 -8.95 2.58
N GLY A 20 -17.77 -9.25 1.60
CA GLY A 20 -16.87 -10.39 1.66
C GLY A 20 -15.83 -10.19 2.76
N ARG A 21 -14.80 -11.02 2.77
CA ARG A 21 -13.62 -10.93 3.66
C ARG A 21 -12.76 -9.66 3.43
N ARG A 22 -13.31 -8.61 2.81
CA ARG A 22 -12.64 -7.33 2.58
C ARG A 22 -12.74 -6.48 3.84
N VAL A 23 -11.61 -5.94 4.28
CA VAL A 23 -11.50 -5.17 5.50
C VAL A 23 -11.32 -3.69 5.13
N ASP A 24 -12.02 -2.80 5.82
CA ASP A 24 -11.93 -1.36 5.61
C ASP A 24 -10.61 -0.80 6.16
N MET A 25 -9.81 -0.21 5.27
CA MET A 25 -8.50 0.38 5.57
C MET A 25 -8.52 1.92 5.65
N ALA A 26 -9.69 2.55 5.76
CA ALA A 26 -9.81 4.00 5.85
C ALA A 26 -8.96 4.61 6.98
N SER A 27 -8.97 4.00 8.18
CA SER A 27 -8.18 4.45 9.33
C SER A 27 -6.66 4.34 9.08
N PHE A 28 -6.22 3.30 8.36
CA PHE A 28 -4.83 3.13 7.98
C PHE A 28 -4.39 4.24 7.02
N PHE A 29 -5.17 4.50 5.96
CA PHE A 29 -4.84 5.53 4.98
C PHE A 29 -4.92 6.94 5.57
N ALA A 30 -5.83 7.19 6.52
CA ALA A 30 -5.89 8.45 7.24
C ALA A 30 -4.59 8.72 8.03
N LEU A 31 -4.08 7.72 8.75
CA LEU A 31 -2.81 7.84 9.47
C LEU A 31 -1.62 7.94 8.51
N LEU A 32 -1.59 7.14 7.45
CA LEU A 32 -0.56 7.18 6.43
C LEU A 32 -0.44 8.58 5.79
N ASN A 33 -1.57 9.21 5.44
CA ASN A 33 -1.59 10.54 4.85
C ASN A 33 -1.14 11.65 5.81
N GLN A 34 -1.24 11.43 7.13
CA GLN A 34 -0.65 12.33 8.12
C GLN A 34 0.88 12.17 8.17
N LEU A 35 1.38 10.95 7.96
CA LEU A 35 2.81 10.65 8.07
C LEU A 35 3.61 10.90 6.77
N ASP A 36 2.98 10.82 5.61
CA ASP A 36 3.62 11.14 4.33
C ASP A 36 3.87 12.65 4.20
N GLU A 37 5.12 13.03 3.92
CA GLU A 37 5.49 14.42 3.65
C GLU A 37 4.75 14.95 2.40
N PRO A 38 4.26 16.21 2.40
CA PRO A 38 3.44 16.74 1.32
C PRO A 38 4.30 17.06 0.10
N SER A 39 4.51 16.07 -0.78
CA SER A 39 5.08 16.34 -2.09
C SER A 39 4.04 16.83 -3.10
N SER A 40 2.75 16.54 -2.92
CA SER A 40 1.72 16.92 -3.91
C SER A 40 0.32 17.03 -3.31
N SER A 41 -0.20 18.26 -3.26
CA SER A 41 -1.62 18.69 -3.21
C SER A 41 -2.57 18.11 -2.14
N ALA A 42 -2.89 18.99 -1.18
CA ALA A 42 -4.20 19.15 -0.54
C ALA A 42 -4.76 17.99 0.32
N GLN A 43 -4.36 17.93 1.60
CA GLN A 43 -5.29 17.96 2.76
C GLN A 43 -4.53 18.03 4.10
N THR A 44 -4.98 18.95 4.96
CA THR A 44 -4.53 19.28 6.34
C THR A 44 -3.02 19.35 6.58
N PRO A 45 -2.41 20.55 6.60
CA PRO A 45 -1.00 20.69 6.94
C PRO A 45 -0.78 20.29 8.40
N HIS A 46 0.22 19.44 8.65
CA HIS A 46 0.85 19.42 9.97
C HIS A 46 1.27 20.86 10.33
N ASN A 47 1.03 21.26 11.58
CA ASN A 47 1.29 22.63 12.03
C ASN A 47 2.78 23.02 11.96
N ASN A 48 3.68 22.03 11.75
CA ASN A 48 5.11 22.23 11.56
C ASN A 48 5.59 21.52 10.28
N PRO A 49 6.17 22.24 9.31
CA PRO A 49 6.65 21.70 8.04
C PRO A 49 7.92 20.83 8.14
N HIS A 50 8.51 20.71 9.33
CA HIS A 50 9.71 19.90 9.60
C HIS A 50 9.44 18.77 10.60
N ALA A 51 8.18 18.47 10.89
CA ALA A 51 7.84 17.37 11.78
C ALA A 51 8.09 16.03 11.06
N THR A 52 9.16 15.32 11.41
CA THR A 52 9.36 13.93 10.99
C THR A 52 8.41 13.02 11.76
N PRO A 53 7.85 11.97 11.12
CA PRO A 53 7.00 11.01 11.79
C PRO A 53 7.72 10.41 13.00
N THR A 54 7.05 10.34 14.14
CA THR A 54 7.68 9.75 15.33
C THR A 54 7.69 8.22 15.21
N PRO A 55 8.64 7.53 15.85
CA PRO A 55 8.64 6.06 15.88
C PRO A 55 7.36 5.46 16.46
N VAL A 56 6.63 6.22 17.29
CA VAL A 56 5.33 5.81 17.84
C VAL A 56 4.26 5.79 16.75
N ASP A 57 4.28 6.77 15.86
CA ASP A 57 3.30 6.89 14.78
C ASP A 57 3.51 5.80 13.72
N THR A 58 4.76 5.50 13.38
CA THR A 58 5.09 4.40 12.45
C THR A 58 4.68 3.05 13.06
N ALA A 59 4.96 2.81 14.34
CA ALA A 59 4.49 1.62 15.04
C ALA A 59 2.95 1.55 15.09
N ALA A 60 2.25 2.67 15.25
CA ALA A 60 0.79 2.69 15.20
C ALA A 60 0.24 2.31 13.82
N LEU A 61 0.89 2.75 12.75
CA LEU A 61 0.55 2.39 11.37
C LEU A 61 0.70 0.87 11.13
N PHE A 62 1.81 0.28 11.57
CA PHE A 62 2.00 -1.17 11.47
C PHE A 62 1.00 -1.96 12.33
N ARG A 63 0.61 -1.45 13.50
CA ARG A 63 -0.45 -2.08 14.33
C ARG A 63 -1.80 -2.09 13.64
N LEU A 64 -2.18 -1.02 12.93
CA LEU A 64 -3.43 -1.00 12.16
C LEU A 64 -3.41 -2.07 11.07
N LEU A 65 -2.32 -2.16 10.30
CA LEU A 65 -2.16 -3.20 9.28
C LEU A 65 -2.12 -4.62 9.88
N GLN A 66 -1.46 -4.79 11.02
CA GLN A 66 -1.42 -6.07 11.74
C GLN A 66 -2.82 -6.49 12.18
N SER A 67 -3.61 -5.59 12.75
CA SER A 67 -4.99 -5.87 13.20
C SER A 67 -5.89 -6.36 12.05
N GLN A 68 -5.68 -5.82 10.85
CA GLN A 68 -6.36 -6.27 9.64
C GLN A 68 -5.99 -7.73 9.31
N LEU A 69 -4.69 -8.01 9.22
CA LEU A 69 -4.20 -9.34 8.85
C LEU A 69 -4.57 -10.38 9.89
N GLN A 70 -4.64 -10.01 11.17
CA GLN A 70 -5.17 -10.87 12.24
C GLN A 70 -6.67 -11.16 12.03
N THR A 71 -7.48 -10.16 11.69
CA THR A 71 -8.90 -10.36 11.36
C THR A 71 -9.05 -11.32 10.18
N LEU A 72 -8.24 -11.15 9.14
CA LEU A 72 -8.18 -12.10 8.04
C LEU A 72 -7.77 -13.48 8.55
N HIS A 73 -6.71 -13.60 9.33
CA HIS A 73 -6.20 -14.88 9.83
C HIS A 73 -7.28 -15.68 10.58
N THR A 74 -8.09 -15.05 11.43
CA THR A 74 -9.19 -15.71 12.15
C THR A 74 -10.29 -16.28 11.23
N THR A 75 -10.42 -15.72 10.03
CA THR A 75 -11.42 -16.10 9.01
C THR A 75 -10.81 -16.82 7.82
N ALA A 76 -9.58 -17.35 7.97
CA ALA A 76 -8.85 -17.98 6.87
C ALA A 76 -9.57 -19.25 6.37
N PRO A 77 -9.85 -19.36 5.05
CA PRO A 77 -10.54 -20.52 4.49
C PRO A 77 -9.65 -21.76 4.36
N THR A 78 -8.33 -21.57 4.27
CA THR A 78 -7.35 -22.64 4.08
C THR A 78 -6.18 -22.50 5.05
N ALA A 79 -5.57 -23.62 5.43
CA ALA A 79 -4.40 -23.66 6.30
C ALA A 79 -3.20 -22.90 5.69
N ASP A 80 -3.01 -22.99 4.37
CA ASP A 80 -1.94 -22.29 3.67
C ASP A 80 -2.11 -20.77 3.72
N ASN A 81 -3.35 -20.26 3.64
CA ASN A 81 -3.61 -18.83 3.79
C ASN A 81 -3.38 -18.37 5.23
N ALA A 82 -3.79 -19.17 6.23
CA ALA A 82 -3.50 -18.87 7.63
C ALA A 82 -1.97 -18.77 7.86
N ALA A 83 -1.20 -19.76 7.42
CA ALA A 83 0.27 -19.75 7.53
C ALA A 83 0.92 -18.61 6.74
N PHE A 84 0.33 -18.19 5.61
CA PHE A 84 0.79 -17.02 4.87
C PHE A 84 0.56 -15.72 5.66
N LEU A 85 -0.64 -15.52 6.19
CA LEU A 85 -0.99 -14.34 6.98
C LEU A 85 -0.18 -14.28 8.28
N GLU A 86 0.04 -15.41 8.94
CA GLU A 86 0.88 -15.51 10.13
C GLU A 86 2.32 -15.01 9.87
N ARG A 87 2.91 -15.37 8.72
CA ARG A 87 4.23 -14.84 8.33
C ARG A 87 4.24 -13.34 8.08
N LEU A 88 3.15 -12.78 7.55
CA LEU A 88 3.03 -11.33 7.36
C LEU A 88 2.87 -10.61 8.69
N ILE A 89 2.07 -11.17 9.60
CA ILE A 89 1.85 -10.65 10.96
C ILE A 89 3.15 -10.67 11.75
N ALA A 90 3.89 -11.77 11.76
CA ALA A 90 5.19 -11.86 12.43
C ALA A 90 6.17 -10.80 11.90
N SER A 91 6.21 -10.60 10.59
CA SER A 91 7.04 -9.54 9.99
C SER A 91 6.61 -8.13 10.42
N LEU A 92 5.32 -7.88 10.67
CA LEU A 92 4.86 -6.59 11.21
C LEU A 92 5.17 -6.45 12.69
N GLU A 93 5.15 -7.54 13.46
CA GLU A 93 5.53 -7.54 14.88
C GLU A 93 6.98 -7.13 15.08
N ASP A 94 7.88 -7.64 14.24
CA ASP A 94 9.29 -7.24 14.24
C ASP A 94 9.43 -5.72 14.02
N ASP A 95 8.73 -5.17 13.02
CA ASP A 95 8.73 -3.73 12.72
C ASP A 95 8.02 -2.88 13.80
N ILE A 96 7.10 -3.46 14.56
CA ILE A 96 6.45 -2.77 15.70
C ILE A 96 7.41 -2.70 16.89
N HIS A 97 8.27 -3.72 17.07
CA HIS A 97 9.24 -3.77 18.16
C HIS A 97 10.43 -2.84 17.90
N ASP A 98 10.92 -2.77 16.66
CA ASP A 98 11.97 -1.86 16.22
C ASP A 98 11.47 -0.97 15.06
N PRO A 99 10.68 0.08 15.36
CA PRO A 99 10.06 0.91 14.34
C PRO A 99 11.10 1.64 13.50
N PRO A 100 11.02 1.54 12.16
CA PRO A 100 11.90 2.29 11.29
C PRO A 100 11.67 3.80 11.46
N THR A 101 12.76 4.57 11.38
CA THR A 101 12.74 6.03 11.48
C THR A 101 12.07 6.72 10.29
N ARG A 102 11.94 6.02 9.16
CA ARG A 102 11.22 6.47 7.96
C ARG A 102 10.45 5.30 7.36
N LEU A 103 9.23 5.55 6.89
CA LEU A 103 8.46 4.57 6.13
C LEU A 103 9.20 4.25 4.82
N GLN A 104 9.51 2.96 4.61
CA GLN A 104 10.15 2.45 3.39
C GLN A 104 9.13 2.03 2.32
N GLY A 105 7.88 2.44 2.50
CA GLY A 105 6.79 2.15 1.59
C GLY A 105 6.97 2.74 0.20
N ALA A 106 6.31 2.12 -0.77
CA ALA A 106 6.16 2.69 -2.10
C ALA A 106 5.29 3.97 -2.06
N SER A 107 5.53 4.90 -2.98
CA SER A 107 4.69 6.10 -3.11
C SER A 107 3.29 5.73 -3.62
N GLN A 108 2.31 6.59 -3.33
CA GLN A 108 0.96 6.43 -3.87
C GLN A 108 0.97 6.36 -5.41
N GLU A 109 1.75 7.23 -6.06
CA GLU A 109 1.94 7.25 -7.51
C GLU A 109 2.44 5.91 -8.05
N PHE A 110 3.38 5.26 -7.35
CA PHE A 110 3.89 3.96 -7.77
C PHE A 110 2.79 2.89 -7.72
N VAL A 111 2.01 2.88 -6.64
CA VAL A 111 0.90 1.94 -6.47
C VAL A 111 -0.18 2.13 -7.53
N ASP A 112 -0.48 3.39 -7.89
CA ASP A 112 -1.48 3.73 -8.90
C ASP A 112 -1.04 3.36 -10.33
N MET A 113 0.28 3.37 -10.58
CA MET A 113 0.91 3.01 -11.86
C MET A 113 1.18 1.52 -12.03
N LEU A 114 0.83 0.66 -11.06
CA LEU A 114 0.97 -0.78 -11.20
C LEU A 114 0.16 -1.34 -12.37
N ASP A 115 0.72 -2.36 -13.02
CA ASP A 115 0.08 -3.03 -14.14
C ASP A 115 -1.24 -3.69 -13.71
N ARG A 116 -2.33 -3.29 -14.36
CA ARG A 116 -3.67 -3.83 -14.11
C ARG A 116 -3.89 -5.07 -14.96
N VAL A 117 -4.34 -6.15 -14.32
CA VAL A 117 -4.69 -7.39 -15.02
C VAL A 117 -6.15 -7.31 -15.48
N PRO A 118 -6.44 -7.35 -16.79
CA PRO A 118 -7.81 -7.31 -17.27
C PRO A 118 -8.55 -8.59 -16.87
N ARG A 119 -9.82 -8.45 -16.48
CA ARG A 119 -10.69 -9.57 -16.07
C ARG A 119 -10.70 -10.76 -17.04
N LYS A 120 -10.53 -10.52 -18.35
CA LYS A 120 -10.46 -11.55 -19.40
C LYS A 120 -9.24 -12.48 -19.29
N ARG A 121 -8.18 -12.06 -18.60
CA ARG A 121 -6.96 -12.84 -18.37
C ARG A 121 -6.97 -13.60 -17.05
N LEU A 122 -7.99 -13.40 -16.21
CA LEU A 122 -8.14 -14.07 -14.92
C LEU A 122 -8.92 -15.37 -15.12
N GLY A 123 -8.43 -16.45 -14.51
CA GLY A 123 -9.14 -17.71 -14.42
C GLY A 123 -10.26 -17.69 -13.39
N ALA A 124 -11.15 -18.68 -13.45
CA ALA A 124 -12.22 -18.84 -12.45
C ALA A 124 -11.68 -19.22 -11.07
N ASP A 125 -10.54 -19.90 -11.03
CA ASP A 125 -9.89 -20.38 -9.81
C ASP A 125 -8.83 -19.39 -9.27
N ASP A 126 -8.63 -18.24 -9.94
CA ASP A 126 -7.66 -17.25 -9.49
C ASP A 126 -8.23 -16.46 -8.31
N ASP A 127 -7.50 -16.47 -7.19
CA ASP A 127 -7.86 -15.79 -5.94
C ASP A 127 -6.74 -14.85 -5.45
N CYS A 128 -7.11 -13.91 -4.59
CA CYS A 128 -6.12 -13.09 -3.91
C CYS A 128 -5.41 -13.90 -2.81
N ALA A 129 -4.08 -13.89 -2.79
CA ALA A 129 -3.32 -14.64 -1.78
C ALA A 129 -3.52 -14.12 -0.34
N ILE A 130 -3.95 -12.85 -0.16
CA ILE A 130 -4.19 -12.22 1.15
C ILE A 130 -5.62 -12.53 1.63
N CYS A 131 -6.64 -12.05 0.91
CA CYS A 131 -8.04 -12.18 1.32
C CYS A 131 -8.71 -13.48 0.87
N LYS A 132 -8.09 -14.27 -0.03
CA LYS A 132 -8.61 -15.54 -0.57
C LYS A 132 -10.03 -15.47 -1.13
N VAL A 133 -10.39 -14.30 -1.66
CA VAL A 133 -11.60 -14.10 -2.43
C VAL A 133 -11.27 -14.32 -3.92
N PRO A 134 -12.06 -15.09 -4.67
CA PRO A 134 -11.90 -15.24 -6.12
C PRO A 134 -12.06 -13.89 -6.82
N TYR A 135 -11.16 -13.56 -7.74
CA TYR A 135 -11.21 -12.25 -8.39
C TYR A 135 -12.49 -12.06 -9.20
N LEU A 136 -13.00 -13.12 -9.82
CA LEU A 136 -14.16 -13.04 -10.68
C LEU A 136 -15.49 -12.89 -9.93
N GLU A 137 -15.49 -13.03 -8.60
CA GLU A 137 -16.67 -12.79 -7.76
C GLU A 137 -17.07 -11.31 -7.74
N ASP A 138 -16.11 -10.40 -7.91
CA ASP A 138 -16.37 -8.96 -8.05
C ASP A 138 -16.47 -8.56 -9.52
N GLU A 139 -17.55 -7.86 -9.87
CA GLU A 139 -17.76 -7.31 -11.22
C GLU A 139 -16.67 -6.29 -11.58
N TYR A 140 -16.23 -5.50 -10.60
CA TYR A 140 -15.20 -4.47 -10.76
C TYR A 140 -13.92 -4.85 -10.03
N CYS A 141 -13.45 -6.10 -10.20
CA CYS A 141 -12.21 -6.56 -9.58
C CYS A 141 -11.01 -5.68 -10.02
N LEU A 142 -10.27 -5.18 -9.04
CA LEU A 142 -9.07 -4.36 -9.26
C LEU A 142 -7.83 -5.20 -8.93
N VAL A 143 -7.42 -6.01 -9.89
CA VAL A 143 -6.25 -6.88 -9.76
C VAL A 143 -5.01 -6.19 -10.32
N VAL A 144 -3.96 -6.13 -9.51
CA VAL A 144 -2.65 -5.61 -9.90
C VAL A 144 -1.61 -6.72 -9.92
N GLU A 145 -0.66 -6.59 -10.84
CA GLU A 145 0.50 -7.46 -10.94
C GLU A 145 1.74 -6.70 -10.48
N LEU A 146 2.44 -7.23 -9.48
CA LEU A 146 3.64 -6.59 -8.95
C LEU A 146 4.85 -6.84 -9.87
N PRO A 147 5.75 -5.84 -10.05
CA PRO A 147 6.96 -5.96 -10.87
C PRO A 147 8.08 -6.73 -10.14
N CYS A 148 7.72 -7.84 -9.51
CA CYS A 148 8.65 -8.79 -8.89
C CYS A 148 8.91 -9.96 -9.84
N GLN A 149 9.99 -10.71 -9.62
CA GLN A 149 10.39 -11.85 -10.48
C GLN A 149 9.27 -12.88 -10.66
N GLY A 150 8.45 -13.09 -9.62
CA GLY A 150 7.31 -14.01 -9.65
C GLY A 150 6.03 -13.44 -10.26
N ARG A 151 5.99 -12.16 -10.66
CA ARG A 151 4.80 -11.46 -11.17
C ARG A 151 3.53 -11.74 -10.35
N HIS A 152 3.68 -11.62 -9.03
CA HIS A 152 2.60 -11.94 -8.09
C HIS A 152 1.42 -10.99 -8.26
N ARG A 153 0.21 -11.55 -8.21
CA ARG A 153 -1.05 -10.82 -8.41
C ARG A 153 -1.84 -10.73 -7.12
N PHE A 154 -2.44 -9.57 -6.89
CA PHE A 154 -3.27 -9.31 -5.72
C PHE A 154 -4.39 -8.32 -6.05
N ASP A 155 -5.41 -8.29 -5.21
CA ASP A 155 -6.33 -7.16 -5.17
C ASP A 155 -5.60 -5.90 -4.69
N LEU A 156 -5.81 -4.78 -5.37
CA LEU A 156 -5.21 -3.49 -5.05
C LEU A 156 -5.50 -3.08 -3.60
N GLU A 157 -6.73 -3.30 -3.13
CA GLU A 157 -7.16 -2.98 -1.76
C GLU A 157 -6.43 -3.82 -0.70
N CYS A 158 -6.05 -5.06 -1.04
CA CYS A 158 -5.37 -5.96 -0.11
C CYS A 158 -3.86 -5.70 -0.05
N VAL A 159 -3.24 -5.45 -1.21
CA VAL A 159 -1.78 -5.27 -1.30
C VAL A 159 -1.35 -3.83 -1.08
N GLY A 160 -2.19 -2.85 -1.41
CA GLY A 160 -1.90 -1.42 -1.30
C GLY A 160 -1.38 -1.00 0.08
N PRO A 161 -2.07 -1.33 1.18
CA PRO A 161 -1.60 -1.01 2.53
C PRO A 161 -0.21 -1.60 2.85
N TRP A 162 0.06 -2.82 2.39
CA TRP A 162 1.37 -3.46 2.56
C TRP A 162 2.47 -2.76 1.75
N LEU A 163 2.19 -2.41 0.50
CA LEU A 163 3.15 -1.68 -0.35
C LEU A 163 3.44 -0.29 0.19
N ARG A 164 2.41 0.44 0.63
CA ARG A 164 2.55 1.80 1.18
C ARG A 164 3.25 1.84 2.54
N SER A 165 3.31 0.71 3.25
CA SER A 165 4.01 0.61 4.54
C SER A 165 5.43 0.04 4.40
N LYS A 166 5.60 -1.09 3.71
CA LYS A 166 6.89 -1.80 3.61
C LYS A 166 7.57 -1.74 2.25
N GLY A 167 6.84 -1.47 1.16
CA GLY A 167 7.42 -1.41 -0.18
C GLY A 167 7.96 -2.74 -0.70
N THR A 168 7.47 -3.89 -0.19
CA THR A 168 7.94 -5.22 -0.59
C THR A 168 6.80 -6.10 -1.06
N CYS A 169 7.07 -7.09 -1.92
CA CYS A 169 6.09 -8.10 -2.29
C CYS A 169 5.79 -9.03 -1.10
N PRO A 170 4.51 -9.23 -0.69
CA PRO A 170 4.15 -10.14 0.40
C PRO A 170 4.61 -11.60 0.21
N MET A 171 4.76 -12.06 -1.04
CA MET A 171 5.08 -13.46 -1.35
C MET A 171 6.58 -13.73 -1.49
N CYS A 172 7.31 -12.87 -2.19
CA CYS A 172 8.74 -13.07 -2.46
C CYS A 172 9.68 -12.11 -1.72
N ARG A 173 9.14 -11.13 -0.98
CA ARG A 173 9.88 -10.09 -0.24
C ARG A 173 10.79 -9.20 -1.10
N GLU A 174 10.67 -9.29 -2.42
CA GLU A 174 11.35 -8.38 -3.34
C GLU A 174 10.82 -6.97 -3.18
N GLU A 175 11.72 -5.99 -3.14
CA GLU A 175 11.38 -4.58 -3.02
C GLU A 175 10.75 -4.08 -4.31
N VAL A 176 9.64 -3.36 -4.17
CA VAL A 176 8.89 -2.77 -5.27
C VAL A 176 8.73 -1.29 -4.99
N GLY A 177 9.13 -0.44 -5.95
CA GLY A 177 8.93 1.01 -5.85
C GLY A 177 10.10 1.82 -5.31
N ARG A 178 11.30 1.26 -5.12
CA ARG A 178 12.50 2.10 -4.94
C ARG A 178 12.83 2.83 -6.25
N LYS A 179 12.68 4.16 -6.27
CA LYS A 179 13.48 5.01 -7.15
C LYS A 179 14.94 4.75 -6.74
N LYS A 180 15.76 4.20 -7.62
CA LYS A 180 17.23 4.23 -7.43
C LYS A 180 17.58 5.70 -7.18
N GLU A 181 18.09 6.01 -6.00
CA GLU A 181 18.70 7.32 -5.75
C GLU A 181 19.80 7.47 -6.80
N VAL A 182 19.59 8.40 -7.75
CA VAL A 182 20.61 8.75 -8.73
C VAL A 182 21.74 9.38 -7.92
N PRO A 183 22.96 8.83 -7.92
CA PRO A 183 24.08 9.45 -7.22
C PRO A 183 24.24 10.86 -7.77
N ILE A 184 24.17 11.86 -6.89
CA ILE A 184 24.51 13.23 -7.21
C ILE A 184 25.99 13.19 -7.55
N VAL A 185 26.30 13.26 -8.85
CA VAL A 185 27.67 13.44 -9.31
C VAL A 185 28.03 14.87 -8.88
N GLU A 186 28.91 14.99 -7.89
CA GLU A 186 29.54 16.27 -7.58
C GLU A 186 30.36 16.67 -8.81
N ASP A 187 29.78 17.53 -9.66
CA ASP A 187 30.53 18.23 -10.70
C ASP A 187 31.60 19.05 -9.98
N SER A 188 32.82 18.51 -9.96
CA SER A 188 34.00 19.22 -9.49
C SER A 188 34.22 20.39 -10.44
N GLU A 189 33.86 21.60 -10.01
CA GLU A 189 34.08 22.84 -10.75
C GLU A 189 35.57 22.95 -11.13
N GLU A 190 35.79 23.17 -12.42
CA GLU A 190 37.08 23.37 -13.08
C GLU A 190 37.85 24.53 -12.42
N GLU A 191 38.95 24.23 -11.75
CA GLU A 191 39.90 25.23 -11.25
C GLU A 191 40.91 25.58 -12.36
N ASP A 192 40.42 26.18 -13.46
CA ASP A 192 41.25 26.84 -14.47
C ASP A 192 40.90 28.34 -14.51
N GLY A 193 41.63 29.11 -13.71
CA GLY A 193 41.48 30.56 -13.54
C GLY A 193 42.83 31.28 -13.52
N ASP A 194 43.46 31.34 -14.69
CA ASP A 194 44.32 32.42 -15.23
C ASP A 194 45.25 33.27 -14.31
N MET A 195 46.55 33.15 -14.63
CA MET A 195 47.48 34.25 -14.95
C MET A 195 47.62 35.45 -13.98
N MET A 196 48.55 35.34 -13.02
CA MET A 196 49.16 36.49 -12.36
C MET A 196 50.39 36.98 -13.15
N TYR A 197 50.31 38.23 -13.61
CA TYR A 197 51.27 39.04 -14.37
C TYR A 197 52.72 38.93 -13.86
N ALA A 198 53.67 38.78 -14.80
CA ALA A 198 55.11 38.98 -14.62
C ALA A 198 55.54 40.35 -15.13
#